data_AF-A0A849QWM3-F1
#
_entry.id   AF-A0A849QWM3-F1
#
_cell.length_a   1.000
_cell.length_b   1.000
_cell.length_c   1.000
_cell.angle_alpha   90.00
_cell.angle_beta   90.00
_cell.angle_gamma   90.00
#
_symmetry.space_group_name_H-M   'P 1'
#
loop_
_entity.id
_entity.type
_entity.pdbx_description
1 polymer ?
#
loop_
_entity_poly.entity_id
_entity_poly.type
_entity_poly.pdbx_seq_one_letter_code
_entity_poly.pdbx_strand_id
1 'polypeptide(L)' 'MIYVLDTHVLIWYFIGSKRLKRKLKEKIEEVRNAGGRLLVPTIVLAEALAIAEKGKVKFDFQDM' A
#
# COMPACT_ATOMS: atom_id res chain seq x y z
N MET A 1 13.69 0.98 12.10
CA MET A 1 14.04 0.92 10.66
C MET A 1 12.96 1.63 9.88
N ILE A 2 13.32 2.37 8.84
CA ILE A 2 12.35 3.08 7.99
C ILE A 2 12.00 2.16 6.81
N TYR A 3 10.71 1.98 6.54
CA TYR A 3 10.23 1.27 5.37
C TYR A 3 9.58 2.27 4.41
N VAL A 4 9.90 2.15 3.13
CA VAL A 4 9.29 2.95 2.07
C VAL A 4 8.42 2.01 1.24
N LEU A 5 7.14 2.36 1.06
CA LEU A 5 6.20 1.54 0.32
C LEU A 5 6.27 1.85 -1.18
N ASP A 6 6.24 0.80 -2.00
CA ASP A 6 6.03 0.87 -3.43
C ASP A 6 4.52 0.90 -3.76
N THR A 7 4.18 1.42 -4.94
CA THR A 7 2.81 1.52 -5.45
C THR A 7 2.06 0.20 -5.42
N HIS A 8 2.67 -0.90 -5.87
CA HIS A 8 1.96 -2.19 -5.89
C HIS A 8 1.72 -2.73 -4.49
N VAL A 9 2.68 -2.55 -3.58
CA VAL A 9 2.56 -2.99 -2.19
C VAL A 9 1.43 -2.24 -1.50
N LEU A 10 1.36 -0.92 -1.69
CA LEU A 10 0.29 -0.07 -1.15
C LEU A 10 -1.08 -0.52 -1.67
N ILE A 11 -1.24 -0.60 -2.99
CA ILE A 11 -2.51 -1.00 -3.62
C ILE A 11 -2.95 -2.39 -3.14
N TRP A 12 -2.06 -3.37 -3.20
CA TRP A 12 -2.40 -4.75 -2.83
C TRP A 12 -2.75 -4.90 -1.36
N TYR A 13 -2.14 -4.09 -0.50
CA TYR A 13 -2.45 -4.06 0.92
C TYR A 13 -3.90 -3.64 1.16
N PHE A 14 -4.33 -2.49 0.62
CA PHE A 14 -5.69 -1.97 0.82
C PHE A 14 -6.78 -2.82 0.15
N ILE A 15 -6.53 -3.35 -1.06
CA ILE A 15 -7.53 -4.18 -1.75
C ILE A 15 -7.53 -5.66 -1.28
N GLY A 16 -6.70 -6.01 -0.29
CA GLY A 16 -6.58 -7.39 0.20
C GLY A 16 -6.10 -8.40 -0.87
N SER A 17 -5.26 -7.96 -1.81
CA SER A 17 -4.85 -8.79 -2.94
C SER A 17 -3.96 -9.97 -2.53
N LYS A 18 -4.23 -11.15 -3.10
CA LYS A 18 -3.37 -12.35 -2.97
C LYS A 18 -1.95 -12.16 -3.55
N ARG A 19 -1.72 -11.09 -4.33
CA ARG A 19 -0.40 -10.74 -4.88
C ARG A 19 0.55 -10.21 -3.81
N LEU A 20 0.03 -9.65 -2.72
CA LEU A 20 0.86 -9.27 -1.57
C LEU A 20 1.27 -10.53 -0.81
N LYS A 21 2.58 -10.80 -0.79
CA LYS A 21 3.14 -11.93 -0.02
C LYS A 21 2.75 -11.80 1.44
N ARG A 22 2.31 -12.90 2.06
CA ARG A 22 1.90 -12.95 3.47
C ARG A 22 2.91 -12.31 4.42
N LYS A 23 4.21 -12.61 4.24
CA LYS A 23 5.30 -12.03 5.06
C LYS A 23 5.39 -10.50 4.97
N LEU A 24 5.10 -9.91 3.80
CA LEU A 24 5.11 -8.45 3.65
C LEU A 24 3.89 -7.83 4.34
N LYS A 25 2.71 -8.46 4.21
CA LYS A 25 1.52 -8.04 4.94
C LYS A 25 1.76 -8.09 6.45
N GLU A 26 2.25 -9.21 6.97
CA GLU A 26 2.61 -9.38 8.39
C GLU A 26 3.61 -8.30 8.84
N LYS A 27 4.61 -7.98 8.01
CA LYS A 27 5.58 -6.93 8.36
C LYS A 27 4.97 -5.54 8.41
N ILE A 28 4.07 -5.22 7.48
CA ILE A 28 3.32 -3.96 7.48
C ILE A 28 2.49 -3.85 8.77
N GLU A 29 1.73 -4.89 9.13
CA GLU A 29 0.94 -4.91 10.37
C GLU A 29 1.82 -4.80 11.62
N GLU A 30 2.92 -5.55 11.69
CA GLU A 30 3.88 -5.49 12.80
C GLU A 30 4.40 -4.07 13.02
N VAL A 31 4.83 -3.38 11.94
CA VAL A 31 5.34 -2.02 12.03
C VAL A 31 4.24 -1.04 12.44
N ARG A 32 3.02 -1.16 11.89
CA ARG A 32 1.88 -0.30 12.27
C ARG A 32 1.52 -0.47 13.74
N ASN A 33 1.39 -1.72 14.20
CA ASN A 33 0.98 -2.06 15.57
C ASN A 33 2.06 -1.67 16.61
N ALA A 34 3.33 -1.70 16.24
CA ALA A 34 4.43 -1.26 17.09
C ALA A 34 4.62 0.28 17.11
N GLY A 35 3.77 1.06 16.42
CA GLY A 35 3.92 2.51 16.29
C GLY A 35 5.13 2.93 15.45
N GLY A 36 5.63 2.03 14.60
CA GLY A 36 6.71 2.31 13.66
C GLY A 36 6.28 3.18 12.49
N ARG A 37 7.23 3.49 11.58
CA ARG A 37 6.99 4.38 10.43
C ARG A 37 7.04 3.63 9.11
N LEU A 38 5.96 3.77 8.34
CA LEU A 38 5.88 3.42 6.92
C LEU A 38 5.79 4.73 6.13
N LEU A 39 6.73 4.97 5.23
CA LEU A 39 6.73 6.15 4.38
C LEU A 39 6.09 5.82 3.04
N VAL A 40 5.16 6.68 2.62
CA VAL A 40 4.56 6.63 1.28
C VAL A 40 5.01 7.88 0.52
N PRO A 41 5.89 7.73 -0.48
CA PRO A 41 6.28 8.85 -1.34
C PRO A 41 5.08 9.45 -2.07
N THR A 42 5.10 10.76 -2.35
CA THR A 42 4.03 11.41 -3.11
C THR A 42 3.85 10.81 -4.51
N ILE A 43 4.94 10.39 -5.16
CA ILE A 43 4.87 9.74 -6.48
C ILE A 43 4.10 8.41 -6.43
N VAL A 44 4.21 7.68 -5.32
CA VAL A 44 3.48 6.41 -5.12
C VAL A 44 1.97 6.65 -5.05
N LEU A 45 1.55 7.77 -4.45
CA LEU A 45 0.13 8.17 -4.44
C LEU A 45 -0.35 8.55 -5.85
N ALA A 46 0.45 9.29 -6.61
CA ALA A 46 0.12 9.67 -7.98
C ALA A 46 0.00 8.45 -8.92
N GLU A 47 0.91 7.48 -8.79
CA GLU A 47 0.84 6.23 -9.54
C GLU A 47 -0.37 5.39 -9.14
N ALA A 48 -0.68 5.29 -7.85
CA ALA A 48 -1.86 4.57 -7.37
C ALA A 48 -3.15 5.18 -7.94
N LEU A 49 -3.23 6.52 -8.00
CA LEU A 49 -4.38 7.23 -8.57
C LEU A 49 -4.51 6.92 -10.06
N ALA A 50 -3.42 7.06 -10.81
CA ALA A 50 -3.41 6.75 -12.24
C ALA A 50 -3.76 5.28 -12.55
N ILE A 51 -3.43 4.35 -11.66
CA ILE A 51 -3.81 2.92 -11.78
C ILE A 51 -5.30 2.72 -11.48
N ALA A 52 -5.84 3.39 -10.46
CA ALA A 52 -7.26 3.33 -10.09
C ALA A 52 -8.15 3.90 -11.20
N GLU A 53 -7.80 5.08 -11.74
CA GLU A 53 -8.55 5.75 -12.82
C GLU A 53 -8.60 4.94 -14.12
N LYS A 54 -7.56 4.15 -14.41
CA LYS A 54 -7.52 3.24 -15.57
C LYS A 54 -8.45 2.03 -15.41
N GLY A 55 -9.24 1.95 -14.34
CA GLY A 55 -10.16 0.84 -14.06
C GLY A 55 -9.46 -0.48 -13.76
N LYS A 56 -8.14 -0.46 -13.52
CA LYS A 56 -7.35 -1.68 -13.29
C LYS A 56 -7.56 -2.27 -11.90
N VAL A 57 -8.00 -1.44 -10.94
CA VAL A 57 -8.32 -1.82 -9.56
C VAL A 57 -9.33 -0.84 -8.97
N LYS A 58 -10.25 -1.35 -8.14
CA LYS A 58 -11.10 -0.51 -7.28
C LYS A 58 -10.29 -0.16 -6.03
N PHE A 59 -9.57 0.95 -6.09
CA PHE A 59 -8.80 1.48 -4.97
C PHE A 59 -9.40 2.83 -4.61
N ASP A 60 -10.10 2.87 -3.47
CA ASP A 60 -10.74 4.09 -2.98
C ASP A 60 -9.76 4.86 -2.10
N PHE A 61 -9.47 6.10 -2.49
CA PHE A 61 -8.59 6.99 -1.74
C PHE A 61 -9.30 7.62 -0.53
N GLN A 62 -10.63 7.61 -0.48
CA GLN A 62 -11.39 8.15 0.67
C GLN A 62 -11.29 7.25 1.90
N ASP A 63 -11.10 5.94 1.69
CA ASP A 63 -10.98 4.92 2.75
C ASP A 63 -9.52 4.62 3.15
N MET A 64 -8.55 5.43 2.69
CA MET A 64 -7.10 5.19 2.85
C MET A 64 -6.53 5.66 4.18
#